data_AF-A0A178B9I6-F1
#
_entry.id   AF-A0A178B9I6-F1
#
_cell.length_a   1.000
_cell.length_b   1.000
_cell.length_c   1.000
_cell.angle_alpha   90.00
_cell.angle_beta   90.00
_cell.angle_gamma   90.00
#
_symmetry.space_group_name_H-M   'P 1'
#
loop_
_entity.id
_entity.type
_entity.pdbx_description
1 polymer ?
#
loop_
_entity_poly.entity_id
_entity_poly.type
_entity_poly.pdbx_seq_one_letter_code
_entity_poly.pdbx_strand_id
1 'polypeptide(L)'
;MKLISIIIAYSSFALALPSSTITNDTAPSSSRNLTRPAIPSCEPGREYCYEQIVKDLAVPNQTILHQYCDEQYKYDALSCHGCKKVPWPMDECWDGPGAWNSVFTCKSGQEYGFATRCNWCEAGKCV
;
A
#
# COMPACT_ATOMS: atom_id res chain seq x y z
N MET A 1 42.72 -26.85 -27.84
CA MET A 1 42.43 -26.03 -26.65
C MET A 1 40.97 -26.25 -26.27
N LYS A 2 40.72 -26.76 -25.06
CA LYS A 2 39.39 -26.96 -24.48
C LYS A 2 39.03 -25.69 -23.70
N LEU A 3 37.82 -25.17 -23.90
CA LEU A 3 37.15 -24.30 -22.94
C LEU A 3 35.74 -24.83 -22.76
N ILE A 4 35.47 -25.24 -21.53
CA ILE A 4 34.21 -25.79 -21.03
C ILE A 4 33.41 -24.60 -20.51
N SER A 5 32.16 -24.46 -20.97
CA SER A 5 31.20 -23.52 -20.40
C SER A 5 29.97 -24.30 -19.92
N ILE A 6 29.74 -24.25 -18.61
CA ILE A 6 28.60 -24.80 -17.86
C ILE A 6 27.68 -23.63 -17.50
N ILE A 7 26.39 -23.68 -17.84
CA ILE A 7 25.29 -22.93 -17.18
C ILE A 7 24.00 -23.76 -17.37
N ILE A 8 23.61 -24.59 -16.40
CA ILE A 8 22.58 -24.38 -15.35
C ILE A 8 21.17 -24.10 -15.91
N ALA A 9 20.28 -25.06 -15.63
CA ALA A 9 18.89 -25.16 -16.04
C ALA A 9 17.94 -24.26 -15.24
N TYR A 10 16.80 -23.88 -15.83
CA TYR A 10 15.55 -23.74 -15.09
C TYR A 10 14.36 -24.24 -15.93
N SER A 11 13.79 -25.34 -15.44
CA SER A 11 12.59 -26.03 -15.90
C SER A 11 11.33 -25.21 -15.63
N SER A 12 10.60 -24.86 -16.68
CA SER A 12 9.26 -24.28 -16.59
C SER A 12 8.25 -25.37 -16.25
N PHE A 13 7.70 -25.35 -15.04
CA PHE A 13 6.52 -26.15 -14.70
C PHE A 13 5.29 -25.54 -15.39
N ALA A 14 4.81 -26.22 -16.44
CA ALA A 14 3.47 -26.01 -16.98
C ALA A 14 2.46 -26.74 -16.07
N LEU A 15 1.66 -25.99 -15.33
CA LEU A 15 0.50 -26.54 -14.61
C LEU A 15 -0.70 -26.56 -15.56
N ALA A 16 -1.14 -27.77 -15.89
CA ALA A 16 -2.37 -28.05 -16.61
C ALA A 16 -3.61 -27.62 -15.81
N LEU A 17 -4.57 -26.97 -16.46
CA LEU A 17 -5.91 -26.73 -15.91
C LEU A 17 -6.74 -28.02 -16.01
N PRO A 18 -7.34 -28.53 -14.92
CA PRO A 18 -8.44 -29.48 -15.02
C PRO A 18 -9.75 -28.75 -15.32
N SER A 19 -10.45 -29.26 -16.32
CA SER A 19 -11.77 -28.86 -16.79
C SER A 19 -12.82 -28.96 -15.66
N SER A 20 -13.52 -27.87 -15.39
CA SER A 20 -14.60 -27.83 -14.40
C SER A 20 -15.84 -28.55 -14.95
N THR A 21 -16.14 -29.73 -14.42
CA THR A 21 -17.44 -30.38 -14.57
C THR A 21 -18.51 -29.53 -13.88
N ILE A 22 -19.55 -29.17 -14.61
CA ILE A 22 -20.77 -28.57 -14.05
C ILE A 22 -21.45 -29.63 -13.19
N THR A 23 -21.62 -29.37 -11.90
CA THR A 23 -22.59 -30.08 -11.07
C THR A 23 -23.38 -29.06 -10.29
N ASN A 24 -24.66 -28.99 -10.66
CA ASN A 24 -25.66 -28.11 -10.10
C ASN A 24 -26.20 -28.83 -8.85
N ASP A 25 -25.76 -28.43 -7.66
CA ASP A 25 -26.38 -28.86 -6.41
C ASP A 25 -26.60 -27.64 -5.51
N THR A 26 -27.86 -27.25 -5.44
CA THR A 26 -28.42 -26.23 -4.55
C THR A 26 -28.31 -26.69 -3.09
N ALA A 27 -27.49 -26.03 -2.27
CA ALA A 27 -27.63 -25.98 -0.80
C ALA A 27 -26.72 -24.89 -0.17
N PRO A 28 -26.98 -24.52 1.09
CA PRO A 28 -27.58 -23.27 1.54
C PRO A 28 -26.60 -22.07 1.60
N SER A 29 -27.15 -20.85 1.58
CA SER A 29 -26.42 -19.60 1.87
C SER A 29 -25.79 -19.63 3.27
N SER A 30 -24.58 -20.20 3.35
CA SER A 30 -23.70 -19.99 4.48
C SER A 30 -22.98 -18.66 4.21
N SER A 31 -23.48 -17.61 4.85
CA SER A 31 -22.79 -16.33 4.96
C SER A 31 -21.40 -16.62 5.53
N ARG A 32 -20.40 -16.74 4.66
CA ARG A 32 -19.01 -16.62 5.07
C ARG A 32 -18.88 -15.16 5.50
N ASN A 33 -19.03 -14.93 6.79
CA ASN A 33 -18.33 -13.83 7.44
C ASN A 33 -16.85 -14.08 7.15
N LEU A 34 -16.38 -13.58 6.00
CA LEU A 34 -14.99 -13.25 5.82
C LEU A 34 -14.74 -12.18 6.88
N THR A 35 -14.33 -12.61 8.06
CA THR A 35 -13.68 -11.75 9.02
C THR A 35 -12.43 -11.24 8.31
N ARG A 36 -12.58 -10.10 7.62
CA ARG A 36 -11.46 -9.35 7.07
C ARG A 36 -10.46 -9.23 8.22
N PRO A 37 -9.20 -9.68 8.06
CA PRO A 37 -8.23 -9.54 9.14
C PRO A 37 -8.25 -8.08 9.59
N ALA A 38 -8.42 -7.88 10.89
CA ALA A 38 -8.42 -6.55 11.47
C ALA A 38 -7.09 -5.91 11.07
N ILE A 39 -7.15 -4.84 10.27
CA ILE A 39 -5.95 -4.09 9.89
C ILE A 39 -5.33 -3.61 11.21
N PRO A 40 -4.05 -3.91 11.49
CA PRO A 40 -3.44 -3.55 12.75
C PRO A 40 -3.54 -2.04 12.97
N SER A 41 -4.08 -1.66 14.13
CA SER A 41 -4.14 -0.27 14.56
C SER A 41 -2.73 0.19 14.92
N CYS A 42 -2.33 1.38 14.46
CA CYS A 42 -1.09 1.99 14.89
C CYS A 42 -1.15 2.41 16.38
N GLU A 43 0.03 2.55 16.99
CA GLU A 43 0.21 3.13 18.33
C GLU A 43 0.10 4.67 18.27
N PRO A 44 -0.90 5.31 18.92
CA PRO A 44 -1.05 6.76 18.93
C PRO A 44 0.21 7.49 19.41
N GLY A 45 0.57 8.58 18.71
CA GLY A 45 1.75 9.39 18.98
C GLY A 45 3.07 8.80 18.45
N ARG A 46 3.08 7.53 18.00
CA ARG A 46 4.27 6.96 17.35
C ARG A 46 4.39 7.47 15.91
N GLU A 47 5.62 7.70 15.49
CA GLU A 47 5.99 8.06 14.13
C GLU A 47 6.33 6.82 13.27
N TYR A 48 5.91 6.84 12.01
CA TYR A 48 6.12 5.77 11.03
C TYR A 48 6.50 6.37 9.69
N CYS A 49 7.35 5.67 8.94
CA CYS A 49 7.56 5.96 7.53
C CYS A 49 6.36 5.51 6.69
N TYR A 50 6.12 6.18 5.57
CA TYR A 50 5.09 5.79 4.60
C TYR A 50 5.08 4.27 4.32
N GLU A 51 6.25 3.72 4.01
CA GLU A 51 6.41 2.31 3.66
C GLU A 51 6.10 1.36 4.82
N GLN A 52 6.38 1.76 6.07
CA GLN A 52 6.01 0.94 7.24
C GLN A 52 4.50 0.90 7.40
N ILE A 53 3.82 2.01 7.15
CA ILE A 53 2.35 2.09 7.24
C ILE A 53 1.70 1.20 6.17
N VAL A 54 2.20 1.25 4.94
CA VAL A 54 1.63 0.49 3.82
C VAL A 54 2.02 -0.99 3.85
N LYS A 55 3.29 -1.31 4.12
CA LYS A 55 3.80 -2.69 4.05
C LYS A 55 3.67 -3.44 5.37
N ASP A 56 4.07 -2.84 6.49
CA ASP A 56 4.11 -3.53 7.77
C ASP A 56 2.75 -3.52 8.47
N LEU A 57 2.05 -2.37 8.40
CA LEU A 57 0.72 -2.21 9.00
C LEU A 57 -0.42 -2.49 8.01
N ALA A 58 -0.12 -2.78 6.75
CA ALA A 58 -1.09 -3.12 5.71
C ALA A 58 -2.21 -2.07 5.54
N VAL A 59 -1.92 -0.79 5.80
CA VAL A 59 -2.86 0.30 5.56
C VAL A 59 -2.87 0.60 4.05
N PRO A 60 -4.04 0.75 3.41
CA PRO A 60 -4.10 1.09 1.99
C PRO A 60 -3.33 2.38 1.69
N ASN A 61 -2.51 2.37 0.64
CA ASN A 61 -1.73 3.53 0.21
C ASN A 61 -2.59 4.79 0.02
N GLN A 62 -3.75 4.64 -0.63
CA GLN A 62 -4.70 5.73 -0.86
C GLN A 62 -5.18 6.38 0.44
N THR A 63 -5.35 5.60 1.51
CA THR A 63 -5.71 6.16 2.83
C THR A 63 -4.69 7.17 3.31
N ILE A 64 -3.39 6.86 3.20
CA ILE A 64 -2.31 7.75 3.64
C ILE A 64 -2.12 8.93 2.69
N LEU A 65 -2.29 8.71 1.39
CA LEU A 65 -2.19 9.79 0.41
C LEU A 65 -3.30 10.83 0.54
N HIS A 66 -4.54 10.39 0.78
CA HIS A 66 -5.64 11.30 1.03
C HIS A 66 -5.36 12.14 2.29
N GLN A 67 -4.95 11.51 3.38
CA GLN A 67 -4.59 12.19 4.63
C GLN A 67 -3.42 13.17 4.44
N TYR A 68 -2.37 12.76 3.73
CA TYR A 68 -1.25 13.62 3.37
C TYR A 68 -1.73 14.85 2.59
N CYS A 69 -2.57 14.66 1.58
CA CYS A 69 -3.03 15.74 0.72
C CYS A 69 -4.07 16.64 1.36
N ASP A 70 -4.85 16.16 2.33
CA ASP A 70 -5.69 17.00 3.17
C ASP A 70 -4.86 18.06 3.92
N GLU A 71 -3.68 17.67 4.42
CA GLU A 71 -2.82 18.55 5.20
C GLU A 71 -1.83 19.35 4.33
N GLN A 72 -1.29 18.73 3.27
CA GLN A 72 -0.14 19.25 2.53
C GLN A 72 -0.46 19.87 1.17
N TYR A 73 -1.71 19.84 0.67
CA TYR A 73 -2.04 20.38 -0.67
C TYR A 73 -1.57 21.82 -0.89
N LYS A 74 -1.56 22.67 0.15
CA LYS A 74 -1.08 24.06 0.05
C LYS A 74 0.43 24.17 -0.22
N TYR A 75 1.21 23.17 0.18
CA TYR A 75 2.67 23.16 0.12
C TYR A 75 3.22 22.19 -0.94
N ASP A 76 2.50 21.10 -1.22
CA ASP A 76 2.82 20.11 -2.23
C ASP A 76 1.64 19.89 -3.19
N ALA A 77 1.18 20.98 -3.79
CA ALA A 77 0.06 20.97 -4.72
C ALA A 77 0.32 20.07 -5.94
N LEU A 78 1.59 19.89 -6.34
CA LEU A 78 1.97 19.04 -7.47
C LEU A 78 1.77 17.55 -7.13
N SER A 79 2.27 17.09 -5.99
CA SER A 79 2.06 15.70 -5.58
C SER A 79 0.58 15.42 -5.28
N CYS A 80 -0.13 16.43 -4.77
CA CYS A 80 -1.54 16.30 -4.42
C CYS A 80 -2.53 16.70 -5.52
N HIS A 81 -2.04 17.04 -6.72
CA HIS A 81 -2.90 17.60 -7.77
C HIS A 81 -4.01 16.64 -8.18
N GLY A 82 -3.72 15.35 -8.36
CA GLY A 82 -4.74 14.35 -8.70
C GLY A 82 -5.81 14.16 -7.61
N CYS A 83 -5.37 14.23 -6.36
CA CYS A 83 -6.18 14.01 -5.16
C CYS A 83 -7.18 15.16 -4.89
N LYS A 84 -6.75 16.40 -5.16
CA LYS A 84 -7.50 17.63 -4.84
C LYS A 84 -7.86 18.47 -6.05
N LYS A 85 -7.81 17.89 -7.27
CA LYS A 85 -8.14 18.61 -8.50
C LYS A 85 -9.56 19.18 -8.41
N VAL A 86 -9.68 20.49 -8.57
CA VAL A 86 -10.99 21.16 -8.70
C VAL A 86 -11.32 21.26 -10.19
N PRO A 87 -12.56 20.99 -10.64
CA PRO A 87 -13.77 20.68 -9.85
C PRO A 87 -14.01 19.20 -9.56
N TRP A 88 -13.18 18.30 -10.10
CA TRP A 88 -13.39 16.85 -9.99
C TRP A 88 -12.20 16.20 -9.27
N PRO A 89 -12.25 16.02 -7.93
CA PRO A 89 -11.22 15.26 -7.24
C PRO A 89 -11.27 13.82 -7.72
N MET A 90 -10.11 13.21 -7.96
CA MET A 90 -10.04 11.80 -8.32
C MET A 90 -10.07 10.94 -7.06
N ASP A 91 -10.68 9.75 -7.15
CA ASP A 91 -10.70 8.78 -6.06
C ASP A 91 -9.28 8.29 -5.72
N GLU A 92 -8.39 8.28 -6.73
CA GLU A 92 -6.99 7.92 -6.60
C GLU A 92 -6.09 9.15 -6.62
N CYS A 93 -5.30 9.26 -5.55
CA CYS A 93 -4.24 10.24 -5.40
C CYS A 93 -2.97 9.72 -6.05
N TRP A 94 -2.23 10.62 -6.70
CA TRP A 94 -0.89 10.31 -7.17
C TRP A 94 0.00 10.12 -5.94
N ASP A 95 0.65 8.97 -5.92
CA ASP A 95 1.65 8.57 -4.95
C ASP A 95 3.00 9.28 -5.25
N GLY A 96 3.13 10.54 -4.80
CA GLY A 96 4.25 11.42 -5.14
C GLY A 96 5.43 11.27 -4.16
N PRO A 97 6.67 11.63 -4.55
CA PRO A 97 7.85 11.51 -3.67
C PRO A 97 7.73 12.34 -2.39
N GLY A 98 6.83 13.35 -2.36
CA GLY A 98 6.50 14.09 -1.15
C GLY A 98 5.82 13.25 -0.07
N ALA A 99 5.01 12.25 -0.45
CA ALA A 99 4.37 11.35 0.51
C ALA A 99 5.28 10.17 0.91
N TRP A 100 6.00 9.59 -0.05
CA TRP A 100 6.82 8.38 0.17
C TRP A 100 8.00 8.56 1.10
N ASN A 101 8.70 9.68 0.96
CA ASN A 101 9.86 9.98 1.77
C ASN A 101 9.45 10.83 2.98
N SER A 102 8.34 10.52 3.63
CA SER A 102 7.84 11.29 4.76
C SER A 102 7.59 10.43 5.98
N VAL A 103 7.66 11.09 7.13
CA VAL A 103 7.27 10.56 8.42
C VAL A 103 5.85 11.01 8.72
N PHE A 104 5.05 10.11 9.28
CA PHE A 104 3.70 10.36 9.71
C PHE A 104 3.52 9.98 11.18
N THR A 105 2.84 10.82 11.94
CA THR A 105 2.48 10.53 13.34
C THR A 105 1.12 9.84 13.37
N CYS A 106 1.04 8.65 13.96
CA CYS A 106 -0.23 7.98 14.20
C CYS A 106 -1.10 8.82 15.15
N LYS A 107 -2.32 9.16 14.73
CA LYS A 107 -3.32 9.80 15.59
C LYS A 107 -4.13 8.73 16.32
N SER A 108 -4.80 7.85 15.56
CA SER A 108 -5.48 6.66 16.08
C SER A 108 -5.90 5.73 14.94
N GLY A 109 -5.93 4.41 15.16
CA GLY A 109 -6.40 3.46 14.15
C GLY A 109 -5.55 3.44 12.88
N GLN A 110 -6.11 4.01 11.79
CA GLN A 110 -5.44 4.21 10.50
C GLN A 110 -5.35 5.69 10.12
N GLU A 111 -5.57 6.57 11.08
CA GLU A 111 -5.43 8.00 10.90
C GLU A 111 -4.02 8.42 11.30
N TYR A 112 -3.34 9.06 10.35
CA TYR A 112 -1.99 9.57 10.50
C TYR A 112 -1.99 11.05 10.12
N GLY A 113 -1.17 11.84 10.81
CA GLY A 113 -0.85 13.21 10.43
C GLY A 113 0.51 13.27 9.77
N PHE A 114 0.68 14.16 8.79
CA PHE A 114 1.99 14.45 8.25
C PHE A 114 2.87 15.08 9.35
N ALA A 115 4.03 14.49 9.61
CA ALA A 115 4.98 15.02 10.59
C ALA A 115 6.06 15.84 9.89
N THR A 116 6.76 15.23 8.93
CA THR A 116 7.85 15.89 8.21
C THR A 116 8.16 15.19 6.89
N ARG A 117 8.74 15.94 5.96
CA ARG A 117 9.30 15.44 4.70
C ARG A 117 10.78 15.17 4.88
N CYS A 118 11.22 14.03 4.38
CA CYS A 118 12.59 13.56 4.41
C CYS A 118 13.13 13.36 2.99
N ASN A 119 14.45 13.20 2.86
CA ASN A 119 15.04 12.61 1.65
C ASN A 119 14.90 11.08 1.66
N TRP A 120 15.06 10.49 2.85
CA TRP A 120 14.88 9.08 3.13
C TRP A 120 14.21 8.91 4.49
N CYS A 121 13.38 7.88 4.64
CA CYS A 121 12.74 7.56 5.91
C CYS A 121 13.07 6.13 6.32
N GLU A 122 13.52 5.96 7.56
CA GLU A 122 13.81 4.66 8.16
C GLU A 122 13.31 4.62 9.60
N ALA A 123 12.58 3.55 9.96
CA ALA A 123 12.10 3.30 11.32
C ALA A 123 11.38 4.50 11.97
N GLY A 124 10.52 5.20 11.19
CA GLY A 124 9.76 6.36 11.64
C GLY A 124 10.58 7.65 11.76
N LYS A 125 11.77 7.73 11.16
CA LYS A 125 12.66 8.89 11.26
C LYS A 125 13.24 9.29 9.90
N CYS A 126 13.48 10.58 9.72
CA CYS A 126 14.28 11.07 8.59
C CYS A 126 15.76 10.69 8.77
N VAL A 127 16.39 10.27 7.67
CA VAL A 127 17.82 9.94 7.60
C VAL A 127 18.51 10.75 6.50
#